data_AF-A0A2T1E6E3-F1
#
_entry.id   AF-A0A2T1E6E3-F1
#
_cell.length_a   1.000
_cell.length_b   1.000
_cell.length_c   1.000
_cell.angle_alpha   90.00
_cell.angle_beta   90.00
_cell.angle_gamma   90.00
#
_symmetry.space_group_name_H-M   'P 1'
#
loop_
_entity.id
_entity.type
_entity.pdbx_description
1 polymer ?
#
loop_
_entity_poly.entity_id
_entity_poly.type
_entity_poly.pdbx_seq_one_letter_code
_entity_poly.pdbx_strand_id
1 'polypeptide(L)'
;MKRLLLIALLMIGLFMGLAGSPAQAGNSANGAKLFNANCAACHMGGNNVILAKKTLKKEALEQYGMASIDAIKNQVTKGKNAMPSFRGRLNSLQIEDVATYVLEQSQMGW
;
A
#
# COMPACT_ATOMS: atom_id res chain seq x y z
N MET A 1 20.60 44.45 10.48
CA MET A 1 19.62 43.76 11.35
C MET A 1 18.54 43.00 10.56
N LYS A 2 17.81 43.62 9.61
CA LYS A 2 16.80 42.93 8.78
C LYS A 2 17.32 41.75 7.95
N ARG A 3 18.54 41.84 7.40
CA ARG A 3 19.18 40.74 6.64
C ARG A 3 19.56 39.54 7.51
N LEU A 4 19.97 39.76 8.76
CA LEU A 4 20.30 38.69 9.71
C LEU A 4 19.03 37.97 10.19
N LEU A 5 17.92 38.69 10.36
CA LEU A 5 16.59 38.11 10.65
C LEU A 5 16.06 37.24 9.49
N LEU A 6 16.24 37.68 8.24
CA LEU A 6 15.82 36.91 7.06
C LEU A 6 16.63 35.62 6.88
N ILE A 7 17.94 35.66 7.16
CA ILE A 7 18.79 34.47 7.12
C ILE A 7 18.39 33.50 8.24
N ALA A 8 18.14 33.98 9.46
CA ALA A 8 17.68 33.13 10.56
C ALA A 8 16.34 32.44 10.26
N LEU A 9 15.38 33.15 9.65
CA LEU A 9 14.09 32.59 9.23
C LEU A 9 14.23 31.51 8.14
N LEU A 10 15.12 31.72 7.16
CA LEU A 10 15.41 30.73 6.13
C LEU A 10 16.05 29.45 6.70
N MET A 11 16.97 29.59 7.66
CA MET A 11 17.62 28.44 8.31
C MET A 11 16.65 27.64 9.19
N ILE A 12 15.70 28.31 9.86
CA ILE A 12 14.64 27.65 10.64
C ILE A 12 13.67 26.88 9.73
N GLY A 13 13.28 27.48 8.59
CA GLY A 13 12.42 26.81 7.60
C GLY A 13 13.09 25.57 6.99
N LEU A 14 14.41 25.61 6.76
CA LEU A 14 15.18 24.49 6.23
C LEU A 14 15.30 23.33 7.24
N PHE A 15 15.34 23.63 8.55
CA PHE A 15 15.41 22.61 9.60
C PHE A 15 14.08 21.87 9.82
N MET A 16 12.93 22.53 9.62
CA MET A 16 11.60 21.90 9.73
C MET A 16 11.23 21.02 8.52
N GLY A 17 11.83 21.24 7.35
CA GLY A 17 11.55 20.46 6.13
C GLY A 17 12.15 19.04 6.11
N LEU A 18 13.05 18.72 7.04
CA LEU A 18 13.76 17.43 7.09
C LEU A 18 13.11 16.41 8.04
N ALA A 19 12.07 16.80 8.79
CA ALA A 19 11.33 15.90 9.66
C ALA A 19 10.17 15.22 8.90
N GLY A 20 10.49 14.53 7.80
CA GLY A 20 9.56 13.56 7.23
C GLY A 20 9.41 12.39 8.21
N SER A 21 8.17 12.03 8.57
CA SER A 21 7.93 10.79 9.31
C SER A 21 8.56 9.62 8.54
N PRO A 22 9.31 8.72 9.20
CA PRO A 22 9.83 7.54 8.52
C PRO A 22 8.65 6.78 7.90
N ALA A 23 8.69 6.57 6.59
CA ALA A 23 7.74 5.70 5.92
C ALA A 23 7.99 4.29 6.45
N GLN A 24 7.11 3.82 7.34
CA GLN A 24 7.18 2.48 7.87
C GLN A 24 6.81 1.51 6.74
N ALA A 25 7.80 0.79 6.21
CA ALA A 25 7.54 -0.28 5.25
C ALA A 25 6.71 -1.38 5.94
N GLY A 26 5.70 -1.91 5.25
CA GLY A 26 4.90 -3.02 5.76
C GLY A 26 5.73 -4.30 5.93
N ASN A 27 5.29 -5.18 6.82
CA ASN A 27 5.88 -6.48 7.04
C ASN A 27 5.28 -7.51 6.07
N SER A 28 5.98 -7.78 4.97
CA SER A 28 5.54 -8.73 3.95
C SER A 28 5.29 -10.14 4.48
N ALA A 29 6.08 -10.62 5.44
CA ALA A 29 5.87 -11.95 6.04
C ALA A 29 4.57 -12.05 6.84
N ASN A 30 4.18 -10.98 7.54
CA ASN A 30 2.86 -10.90 8.16
C ASN A 30 1.76 -10.72 7.11
N GLY A 31 2.03 -9.93 6.08
CA GLY A 31 1.17 -9.74 4.91
C GLY A 31 0.79 -11.05 4.23
N ALA A 32 1.73 -11.98 4.09
CA ALA A 32 1.49 -13.32 3.55
C ALA A 32 0.47 -14.12 4.39
N LYS A 33 0.60 -14.08 5.72
CA LYS A 33 -0.34 -14.75 6.64
C LYS A 33 -1.74 -14.15 6.52
N LEU A 34 -1.82 -12.83 6.51
CA LEU A 34 -3.08 -12.09 6.34
C LEU A 34 -3.72 -12.37 4.99
N PHE A 35 -2.92 -12.39 3.91
CA PHE A 35 -3.37 -12.70 2.57
C PHE A 35 -3.97 -14.11 2.50
N ASN A 36 -3.29 -15.11 3.05
CA ASN A 36 -3.79 -16.48 3.08
C ASN A 36 -5.11 -16.60 3.85
N ALA A 37 -5.24 -15.87 4.96
CA ALA A 37 -6.46 -15.91 5.78
C ALA A 37 -7.66 -15.13 5.17
N ASN A 38 -7.41 -14.10 4.36
CA ASN A 38 -8.44 -13.13 3.98
C ASN A 38 -8.65 -12.94 2.47
N CYS A 39 -7.63 -13.21 1.65
CA CYS A 39 -7.58 -12.80 0.24
C CYS A 39 -7.47 -14.00 -0.70
N ALA A 40 -6.77 -15.06 -0.29
CA ALA A 40 -6.44 -16.21 -1.13
C ALA A 40 -7.67 -16.93 -1.68
N ALA A 41 -8.81 -16.91 -0.98
CA ALA A 41 -10.06 -17.51 -1.46
C ALA A 41 -10.47 -16.98 -2.85
N CYS A 42 -10.17 -15.71 -3.15
CA CYS A 42 -10.43 -15.12 -4.46
C CYS A 42 -9.16 -14.93 -5.31
N HIS A 43 -8.00 -14.80 -4.66
CA HIS A 43 -6.77 -14.32 -5.28
C HIS A 43 -5.59 -15.28 -5.22
N MET A 44 -5.83 -16.58 -5.01
CA MET A 44 -4.78 -17.60 -4.98
C MET A 44 -3.90 -17.56 -6.25
N GLY A 45 -2.58 -17.63 -6.06
CA GLY A 45 -1.60 -17.55 -7.15
C GLY A 45 -1.67 -16.23 -7.94
N GLY A 46 -2.11 -15.16 -7.28
CA GLY A 46 -2.30 -13.86 -7.90
C GLY A 46 -3.47 -13.75 -8.86
N ASN A 47 -4.34 -14.76 -8.96
CA ASN A 47 -5.47 -14.74 -9.88
C ASN A 47 -6.65 -13.91 -9.33
N ASN A 48 -7.78 -13.97 -10.01
CA ASN A 48 -9.05 -13.44 -9.51
C ASN A 48 -10.18 -14.31 -10.02
N VAL A 49 -10.76 -15.13 -9.13
CA VAL A 49 -11.82 -16.09 -9.48
C VAL A 49 -13.15 -15.42 -9.84
N ILE A 50 -13.34 -14.14 -9.48
CA ILE A 50 -14.57 -13.39 -9.76
C ILE A 50 -14.44 -12.61 -11.08
N LEU A 51 -13.28 -11.98 -11.31
CA LEU A 51 -13.01 -11.16 -12.50
C LEU A 51 -11.65 -11.53 -13.08
N ALA A 52 -11.62 -12.48 -14.01
CA ALA A 52 -10.38 -13.08 -14.56
C ALA A 52 -9.36 -12.07 -15.11
N LYS A 53 -9.80 -10.89 -15.58
CA LYS A 53 -8.89 -9.82 -16.06
C LYS A 53 -8.26 -8.98 -14.96
N LYS A 54 -8.85 -8.95 -13.76
CA LYS A 54 -8.41 -8.10 -12.63
C LYS A 54 -7.62 -8.92 -11.61
N THR A 55 -6.54 -9.53 -12.07
CA THR A 55 -5.60 -10.30 -11.26
C THR A 55 -4.73 -9.39 -10.40
N LEU A 56 -3.93 -9.98 -9.52
CA LEU A 56 -2.89 -9.30 -8.74
C LEU A 56 -1.51 -9.39 -9.42
N LYS A 57 -1.46 -9.80 -10.69
CA LYS A 57 -0.22 -9.86 -11.48
C LYS A 57 0.19 -8.45 -11.88
N LYS A 58 1.51 -8.24 -12.05
CA LYS A 58 2.10 -6.92 -12.31
C LYS A 58 1.41 -6.17 -13.45
N GLU A 59 1.20 -6.82 -14.59
CA GLU A 59 0.65 -6.18 -15.79
C GLU A 59 -0.79 -5.70 -15.56
N ALA A 60 -1.60 -6.48 -14.83
CA ALA A 60 -2.95 -6.10 -14.48
C ALA A 60 -2.96 -4.96 -13.45
N LEU A 61 -2.08 -5.01 -12.44
CA LEU A 61 -1.96 -3.94 -11.47
C LEU A 61 -1.54 -2.62 -12.14
N GLU A 62 -0.58 -2.64 -13.05
CA GLU A 62 -0.17 -1.47 -13.83
C GLU A 62 -1.31 -0.95 -14.70
N GLN A 63 -1.95 -1.83 -15.48
CA GLN A 63 -3.06 -1.47 -16.37
C GLN A 63 -4.23 -0.80 -15.64
N TYR A 64 -4.51 -1.22 -14.41
CA TYR A 64 -5.63 -0.71 -13.62
C TYR A 64 -5.24 0.33 -12.57
N GLY A 65 -4.00 0.83 -12.58
CA GLY A 65 -3.52 1.87 -11.65
C GLY A 65 -3.43 1.40 -10.19
N MET A 66 -3.19 0.10 -9.99
CA MET A 66 -3.12 -0.58 -8.71
C MET A 66 -1.69 -0.98 -8.31
N ALA A 67 -0.68 -0.70 -9.13
CA ALA A 67 0.73 -1.02 -8.87
C ALA A 67 1.40 -0.07 -7.85
N SER A 68 0.72 0.21 -6.74
CA SER A 68 1.25 0.98 -5.62
C SER A 68 0.63 0.55 -4.29
N ILE A 69 1.40 0.70 -3.21
CA ILE A 69 0.97 0.38 -1.85
C ILE A 69 -0.31 1.14 -1.50
N ASP A 70 -0.37 2.44 -1.76
CA ASP A 70 -1.55 3.25 -1.43
C ASP A 70 -2.80 2.88 -2.23
N ALA A 71 -2.65 2.51 -3.51
CA ALA A 71 -3.79 2.04 -4.30
C ALA A 71 -4.33 0.73 -3.71
N ILE A 72 -3.46 -0.23 -3.40
CA ILE A 72 -3.84 -1.52 -2.83
C ILE A 72 -4.47 -1.33 -1.44
N LYS A 73 -3.86 -0.52 -0.56
CA LYS A 73 -4.42 -0.20 0.77
C LYS A 73 -5.81 0.40 0.66
N ASN A 74 -6.01 1.36 -0.24
CA ASN A 74 -7.31 1.97 -0.46
C ASN A 74 -8.35 0.93 -0.91
N GLN A 75 -7.97 0.06 -1.83
CA GLN A 75 -8.84 -1.00 -2.35
C GLN A 75 -9.18 -2.06 -1.30
N VAL A 76 -8.22 -2.49 -0.47
CA VAL A 76 -8.45 -3.40 0.67
C VAL A 76 -9.34 -2.73 1.72
N THR A 77 -9.06 -1.47 2.04
CA THR A 77 -9.82 -0.72 3.04
C THR A 77 -11.27 -0.53 2.62
N LYS A 78 -11.50 -0.06 1.39
CA LYS A 78 -12.84 0.35 0.93
C LYS A 78 -13.62 -0.78 0.25
N GLY A 79 -12.94 -1.80 -0.26
CA GLY A 79 -13.54 -2.75 -1.19
C GLY A 79 -13.93 -2.08 -2.51
N LYS A 80 -14.44 -2.88 -3.45
CA LYS A 80 -15.08 -2.39 -4.68
C LYS A 80 -15.88 -3.52 -5.33
N ASN A 81 -17.16 -3.27 -5.61
CA ASN A 81 -18.07 -4.25 -6.21
C ASN A 81 -18.07 -5.56 -5.40
N ALA A 82 -17.70 -6.69 -6.01
CA ALA A 82 -17.66 -7.99 -5.37
C ALA A 82 -16.50 -8.18 -4.36
N MET A 83 -15.49 -7.29 -4.37
CA MET A 83 -14.43 -7.32 -3.36
C MET A 83 -14.93 -6.62 -2.08
N PRO A 84 -15.04 -7.33 -0.94
CA PRO A 84 -15.54 -6.74 0.29
C PRO A 84 -14.56 -5.71 0.86
N SER A 85 -15.09 -4.79 1.69
CA SER A 85 -14.28 -3.91 2.52
C SER A 85 -13.68 -4.69 3.69
N PHE A 86 -12.40 -4.43 4.00
CA PHE A 86 -11.72 -4.98 5.18
C PHE A 86 -11.58 -3.95 6.31
N ARG A 87 -12.14 -2.74 6.16
CA ARG A 87 -12.17 -1.75 7.24
C ARG A 87 -12.89 -2.33 8.46
N GLY A 88 -12.23 -2.27 9.62
CA GLY A 88 -12.76 -2.83 10.88
C GLY A 88 -12.52 -4.33 11.06
N ARG A 89 -12.09 -5.05 10.01
CA ARG A 89 -11.60 -6.44 10.10
C ARG A 89 -10.09 -6.49 10.24
N LEU A 90 -9.41 -5.61 9.50
CA LEU A 90 -7.98 -5.38 9.58
C LEU A 90 -7.73 -3.96 10.06
N ASN A 91 -6.71 -3.79 10.91
CA ASN A 91 -6.22 -2.47 11.28
C ASN A 91 -5.30 -1.89 10.19
N SER A 92 -4.91 -0.62 10.31
CA SER A 92 -4.11 0.06 9.29
C SER A 92 -2.76 -0.61 9.01
N LEU A 93 -2.07 -1.11 10.04
CA LEU A 93 -0.80 -1.82 9.88
C LEU A 93 -0.98 -3.16 9.16
N GLN A 94 -2.03 -3.92 9.48
CA GLN A 94 -2.35 -5.16 8.78
C GLN A 94 -2.69 -4.91 7.30
N ILE A 95 -3.34 -3.78 6.99
CA ILE A 95 -3.64 -3.38 5.62
C ILE A 95 -2.36 -2.96 4.88
N GLU A 96 -1.43 -2.28 5.55
CA GLU A 96 -0.09 -1.97 5.02
C GLU A 96 0.69 -3.26 4.70
N ASP A 97 0.69 -4.22 5.62
CA ASP A 97 1.40 -5.49 5.49
C ASP A 97 0.89 -6.30 4.30
N VAL A 98 -0.44 -6.43 4.15
CA VAL A 98 -1.01 -7.16 3.01
C VAL A 98 -0.79 -6.44 1.69
N ALA A 99 -0.82 -5.10 1.67
CA ALA A 99 -0.53 -4.33 0.47
C ALA A 99 0.93 -4.49 0.04
N THR A 100 1.85 -4.50 1.01
CA THR A 100 3.28 -4.74 0.81
C THR A 100 3.50 -6.12 0.20
N TYR A 101 2.93 -7.15 0.82
CA TYR A 101 3.01 -8.52 0.31
C TYR A 101 2.47 -8.63 -1.12
N VAL A 102 1.28 -8.09 -1.41
CA VAL A 102 0.68 -8.17 -2.76
C VAL A 102 1.57 -7.48 -3.80
N LEU A 103 2.10 -6.30 -3.49
CA LEU A 103 2.95 -5.57 -4.43
C LEU A 103 4.26 -6.33 -4.70
N GLU A 104 4.94 -6.81 -3.66
CA GLU A 104 6.16 -7.60 -3.79
C GLU A 104 5.93 -8.89 -4.60
N GLN A 105 4.90 -9.67 -4.27
CA GLN A 105 4.57 -10.88 -5.01
C GLN A 105 4.30 -10.59 -6.48
N SER A 106 3.56 -9.50 -6.79
CA SER A 106 3.31 -9.11 -8.17
C SER A 106 4.61 -8.84 -8.95
N GLN A 107 5.61 -8.21 -8.31
CA GLN A 107 6.91 -7.92 -8.92
C GLN A 107 7.76 -9.17 -9.14
N MET A 108 7.57 -10.20 -8.30
CA MET A 108 8.22 -11.50 -8.42
C MET A 108 7.52 -12.44 -9.41
N GLY A 109 6.41 -12.03 -10.01
CA GLY A 109 5.64 -12.84 -10.95
C GLY A 109 4.56 -13.72 -10.32
N TRP A 110 4.26 -13.50 -9.03
CA TRP A 110 3.47 -14.36 -8.15
C TRP A 110 4.06 -15.73 -7.89
#